data_AF-A0A9P6WVP2-F1
#
_entry.id   AF-A0A9P6WVP2-F1
#
_cell.length_a   1.000
_cell.length_b   1.000
_cell.length_c   1.000
_cell.angle_alpha   90.00
_cell.angle_beta   90.00
_cell.angle_gamma   90.00
#
_symmetry.space_group_name_H-M   'P 1'
#
loop_
_entity.id
_entity.type
_entity.pdbx_description
1 polymer ?
#
loop_
_entity_poly.entity_id
_entity_poly.type
_entity_poly.pdbx_seq_one_letter_code
_entity_poly.pdbx_strand_id
1 'polypeptide(L)'
;MDPATFETRACTLLSGLGFSTLQMQKKTRDMSGGWRMRVALARALFIKPTLLLLDEPTNHLDLEATVWLEEYLKTYDRILVMVSHSQDFLNGVCTNMMHLTHKRKLVYYGGNYDMFVKTKQENEVNQAKAYAKQQEEIAHIKKFIASAGTYANLVRQAKSKQKIIDKMEAAGLIEKVEQEAAFKFSFTDVPKLPPPVMAFQDVSFAYDGNPDHCLYRNLELAVDMDSRVALVGPNGAGKSTLLKLMDNELVPTEGRIQKHTSLKLEVPRGRY
;
A
#
# COMPACT_ATOMS: atom_id res chain seq x y z
N MET A 1 -36.14 -2.53 -7.60
CA MET A 1 -35.33 -1.29 -7.67
C MET A 1 -36.10 -0.37 -8.61
N ASP A 2 -36.43 0.85 -8.18
CA ASP A 2 -37.32 1.77 -8.94
C ASP A 2 -36.58 2.38 -10.15
N PRO A 3 -37.02 2.12 -11.40
CA PRO A 3 -36.39 2.66 -12.61
C PRO A 3 -36.22 4.19 -12.61
N ALA A 4 -37.11 4.93 -11.94
CA ALA A 4 -37.06 6.39 -11.90
C ALA A 4 -35.83 6.95 -11.16
N THR A 5 -35.19 6.14 -10.30
CA THR A 5 -34.04 6.55 -9.49
C THR A 5 -32.70 6.05 -10.04
N PHE A 6 -32.70 5.28 -11.14
CA PHE A 6 -31.49 4.61 -11.63
C PHE A 6 -30.45 5.60 -12.10
N GLU A 7 -30.85 6.56 -12.92
CA GLU A 7 -29.94 7.57 -13.45
C GLU A 7 -29.33 8.42 -12.34
N THR A 8 -30.17 8.92 -11.43
CA THR A 8 -29.71 9.71 -10.27
C THR A 8 -28.69 8.94 -9.44
N ARG A 9 -28.98 7.69 -9.08
CA ARG A 9 -28.07 6.86 -8.28
C ARG A 9 -26.77 6.54 -9.03
N ALA A 10 -26.85 6.24 -10.33
CA ALA A 10 -25.67 6.01 -11.15
C ALA A 10 -24.78 7.26 -11.25
N CYS A 11 -25.39 8.43 -11.46
CA CYS A 11 -24.69 9.72 -11.47
C CYS A 11 -24.03 10.03 -10.12
N THR A 12 -24.68 9.75 -8.99
CA THR A 12 -24.06 9.95 -7.66
C THR A 12 -22.81 9.07 -7.49
N LEU A 13 -22.87 7.79 -7.87
CA LEU A 13 -21.71 6.89 -7.79
C LEU A 13 -20.58 7.32 -8.72
N LEU A 14 -20.90 7.68 -9.96
CA LEU A 14 -19.91 8.18 -10.93
C LEU A 14 -19.29 9.50 -10.46
N SER A 15 -20.08 10.42 -9.93
CA SER A 15 -19.59 11.69 -9.39
C SER A 15 -18.62 11.46 -8.23
N GLY A 16 -18.95 10.56 -7.31
CA GLY A 16 -18.08 10.19 -6.19
C GLY A 16 -16.76 9.54 -6.62
N LEU A 17 -16.78 8.82 -7.74
CA LEU A 17 -15.59 8.27 -8.38
C LEU A 17 -14.86 9.29 -9.29
N GLY A 18 -15.21 10.58 -9.20
CA GLY A 18 -14.53 11.69 -9.86
C GLY A 18 -14.93 11.93 -11.32
N PHE A 19 -16.03 11.35 -11.82
CA PHE A 19 -16.51 11.66 -13.17
C PHE A 19 -17.21 13.03 -13.19
N SER A 20 -16.81 13.88 -14.13
CA SER A 20 -17.56 15.10 -14.44
C SER A 20 -18.82 14.79 -15.26
N THR A 21 -19.79 15.71 -15.26
CA THR A 21 -21.02 15.60 -16.06
C THR A 21 -20.73 15.36 -17.55
N LEU A 22 -19.71 16.04 -18.08
CA LEU A 22 -19.25 15.85 -19.46
C LEU A 22 -18.65 14.44 -19.67
N GLN A 23 -17.89 13.91 -18.72
CA GLN A 23 -17.31 12.57 -18.82
C GLN A 23 -18.37 11.48 -18.76
N MET A 24 -19.44 11.66 -17.97
CA MET A 24 -20.54 10.68 -17.89
C MET A 24 -21.24 10.47 -19.23
N GLN A 25 -21.24 11.48 -20.11
CA GLN A 25 -21.83 11.42 -21.45
C GLN A 25 -20.89 10.81 -22.51
N LYS A 26 -19.60 10.62 -22.19
CA LYS A 26 -18.63 10.04 -23.14
C LYS A 26 -18.85 8.55 -23.30
N LYS A 27 -18.61 8.04 -24.51
CA LYS A 27 -18.62 6.59 -24.76
C LYS A 27 -17.45 5.95 -24.01
N THR A 28 -17.69 4.79 -23.41
CA THR A 28 -16.68 4.04 -22.65
C THR A 28 -15.45 3.65 -23.46
N ARG A 29 -15.57 3.52 -24.79
CA ARG A 29 -14.45 3.25 -25.71
C ARG A 29 -13.43 4.40 -25.79
N ASP A 30 -13.87 5.63 -25.50
CA ASP A 30 -13.04 6.84 -25.56
C ASP A 30 -12.37 7.13 -24.21
N MET A 31 -12.59 6.29 -23.20
CA MET A 31 -12.04 6.43 -21.86
C MET A 31 -10.72 5.66 -21.72
N SER A 32 -9.78 6.23 -20.94
CA SER A 32 -8.53 5.54 -20.60
C SER A 32 -8.78 4.26 -19.80
N GLY A 33 -7.77 3.39 -19.67
CA GLY A 33 -7.88 2.15 -18.88
C GLY A 33 -8.34 2.41 -17.44
N GLY A 34 -7.76 3.41 -16.77
CA GLY A 34 -8.14 3.78 -15.39
C GLY A 34 -9.59 4.26 -15.29
N TRP A 35 -10.06 5.08 -16.23
CA TRP A 35 -11.46 5.51 -16.26
C TRP A 35 -12.42 4.35 -16.51
N ARG A 36 -12.07 3.41 -17.41
CA ARG A 36 -12.86 2.19 -17.64
C ARG A 36 -12.94 1.31 -16.39
N MET A 37 -11.85 1.20 -15.63
CA MET A 37 -11.87 0.51 -14.33
C MET A 37 -12.81 1.21 -13.33
N ARG A 38 -12.81 2.55 -13.26
CA ARG A 38 -13.75 3.29 -12.40
C ARG A 38 -15.21 3.07 -12.82
N VAL A 39 -15.52 2.97 -14.12
CA VAL A 39 -16.86 2.60 -14.59
C VAL A 39 -17.24 1.18 -14.13
N ALA A 40 -16.31 0.22 -14.21
CA ALA A 40 -16.55 -1.15 -13.75
C ALA A 40 -16.82 -1.20 -12.23
N LEU A 41 -16.05 -0.43 -11.44
CA LEU A 41 -16.28 -0.26 -10.01
C LEU A 41 -17.66 0.36 -9.73
N ALA A 42 -18.01 1.46 -10.41
CA ALA A 42 -19.32 2.09 -10.28
C ALA A 42 -20.46 1.10 -10.54
N ARG A 43 -20.33 0.28 -11.59
CA ARG A 43 -21.30 -0.77 -11.92
C ARG A 43 -21.42 -1.81 -10.81
N ALA A 44 -20.31 -2.26 -10.24
CA ALA A 44 -20.32 -3.23 -9.14
C ALA A 44 -21.01 -2.66 -7.89
N LEU A 45 -20.73 -1.41 -7.54
CA LEU A 45 -21.36 -0.70 -6.41
C LEU A 45 -22.86 -0.45 -6.66
N PHE A 46 -23.25 -0.19 -7.91
CA PHE A 46 -24.64 0.01 -8.30
C PHE A 46 -25.48 -1.26 -8.12
N ILE A 47 -24.95 -2.41 -8.54
CA ILE A 47 -25.60 -3.73 -8.41
C ILE A 47 -25.87 -4.05 -6.93
N LYS A 48 -24.96 -3.67 -6.03
CA LYS A 48 -25.03 -3.93 -4.58
C LYS A 48 -25.22 -5.43 -4.27
N PRO A 49 -24.33 -6.32 -4.74
CA PRO A 49 -24.47 -7.77 -4.54
C PRO A 49 -24.29 -8.18 -3.07
N THR A 50 -24.84 -9.34 -2.69
CA THR A 50 -24.69 -9.92 -1.34
C THR A 50 -23.23 -10.15 -0.95
N LEU A 51 -22.40 -10.53 -1.91
CA LEU A 51 -20.94 -10.65 -1.78
C LEU A 51 -20.29 -9.79 -2.85
N LEU A 52 -19.52 -8.80 -2.44
CA LEU A 52 -18.73 -7.94 -3.31
C LEU A 52 -17.25 -8.26 -3.14
N LEU A 53 -16.58 -8.61 -4.23
CA LEU A 53 -15.14 -8.86 -4.29
C LEU A 53 -14.45 -7.67 -4.97
N LEU A 54 -13.47 -7.06 -4.31
CA LEU A 54 -12.69 -5.95 -4.85
C LEU A 54 -11.20 -6.28 -4.83
N ASP A 55 -10.55 -6.19 -5.98
CA ASP A 55 -9.11 -6.41 -6.11
C ASP A 55 -8.42 -5.07 -6.39
N GLU A 56 -7.65 -4.58 -5.42
CA GLU A 56 -6.94 -3.29 -5.43
C GLU A 56 -7.79 -2.11 -5.97
N PRO A 57 -8.93 -1.79 -5.32
CA PRO A 57 -9.87 -0.80 -5.86
C PRO A 57 -9.32 0.63 -5.91
N THR A 58 -8.22 0.91 -5.20
CA THR A 58 -7.62 2.25 -5.07
C THR A 58 -6.59 2.58 -6.14
N ASN A 59 -6.06 1.60 -6.91
CA ASN A 59 -4.91 1.78 -7.81
C ASN A 59 -5.09 2.81 -8.94
N HIS A 60 -6.33 3.15 -9.29
CA HIS A 60 -6.66 4.13 -10.34
C HIS A 60 -7.51 5.29 -9.82
N LEU A 61 -7.60 5.43 -8.51
CA LEU A 61 -8.32 6.52 -7.85
C LEU A 61 -7.33 7.63 -7.48
N ASP A 62 -7.79 8.86 -7.58
CA ASP A 62 -7.13 9.99 -6.93
C ASP A 62 -7.52 9.99 -5.44
N LEU A 63 -6.87 10.85 -4.65
CA LEU A 63 -7.11 10.91 -3.22
C LEU A 63 -8.59 11.15 -2.89
N GLU A 64 -9.23 12.10 -3.57
CA GLU A 64 -10.64 12.43 -3.35
C GLU A 64 -11.57 11.24 -3.63
N ALA A 65 -11.42 10.57 -4.78
CA ALA A 65 -12.23 9.39 -5.10
C ALA A 65 -11.94 8.20 -4.16
N THR A 66 -10.70 8.09 -3.64
CA THR A 66 -10.32 7.05 -2.68
C THR A 66 -11.02 7.27 -1.34
N VAL A 67 -10.98 8.49 -0.81
CA VAL A 67 -11.67 8.86 0.44
C VAL A 67 -13.18 8.67 0.28
N TRP A 68 -13.76 9.12 -0.83
CA TRP A 68 -15.18 8.90 -1.09
C TRP A 68 -15.55 7.41 -1.14
N LEU A 69 -14.73 6.59 -1.79
CA LEU A 69 -14.95 5.15 -1.86
C LEU A 69 -14.85 4.52 -0.46
N GLU A 70 -13.91 4.95 0.37
CA GLU A 70 -13.73 4.50 1.74
C GLU A 70 -15.00 4.77 2.56
N GLU A 71 -15.50 6.01 2.53
CA GLU A 71 -16.73 6.42 3.23
C GLU A 71 -17.95 5.63 2.73
N TYR A 72 -18.04 5.42 1.42
CA TYR A 72 -19.12 4.62 0.83
C TYR A 72 -19.06 3.16 1.30
N LEU A 73 -17.89 2.52 1.24
CA LEU A 73 -17.72 1.11 1.62
C LEU A 73 -17.83 0.88 3.12
N LYS A 74 -17.47 1.86 3.95
CA LYS A 74 -17.63 1.80 5.41
C LYS A 74 -19.09 1.61 5.84
N THR A 75 -20.05 2.10 5.05
CA THR A 75 -21.48 1.95 5.31
C THR A 75 -22.12 0.79 4.52
N TYR A 76 -21.30 -0.04 3.85
CA TYR A 76 -21.78 -1.15 3.06
C TYR A 76 -22.36 -2.25 3.96
N ASP A 77 -23.65 -2.54 3.79
CA ASP A 77 -24.47 -3.42 4.65
C ASP A 77 -24.47 -4.90 4.20
N ARG A 78 -23.49 -5.29 3.38
CA ARG A 78 -23.36 -6.65 2.81
C ARG A 78 -21.92 -7.15 2.93
N ILE A 79 -21.67 -8.38 2.49
CA ILE A 79 -20.34 -8.99 2.61
C ILE A 79 -19.39 -8.33 1.60
N LEU A 80 -18.31 -7.75 2.12
CA LEU A 80 -17.22 -7.17 1.36
C LEU A 80 -15.95 -8.01 1.59
N VAL A 81 -15.35 -8.49 0.52
CA VAL A 81 -14.01 -9.08 0.54
C VAL A 81 -13.15 -8.25 -0.38
N MET A 82 -12.04 -7.74 0.13
CA MET A 82 -11.20 -6.84 -0.63
C MET A 82 -9.71 -7.10 -0.39
N VAL A 83 -8.93 -6.85 -1.45
CA VAL A 83 -7.47 -6.83 -1.43
C VAL A 83 -7.03 -5.39 -1.60
N SER A 84 -6.14 -4.92 -0.74
CA SER A 84 -5.54 -3.59 -0.86
C SER A 84 -4.14 -3.56 -0.24
N HIS A 85 -3.25 -2.78 -0.83
CA HIS A 85 -1.97 -2.41 -0.24
C HIS A 85 -2.02 -1.13 0.60
N SER A 86 -3.16 -0.42 0.63
CA SER A 86 -3.33 0.81 1.42
C SER A 86 -3.76 0.51 2.85
N GLN A 87 -2.90 0.84 3.81
CA GLN A 87 -3.15 0.59 5.23
C GLN A 87 -4.35 1.41 5.73
N ASP A 88 -4.38 2.71 5.42
CA ASP A 88 -5.47 3.61 5.84
C ASP A 88 -6.83 3.13 5.32
N PHE A 89 -6.88 2.72 4.05
CA PHE A 89 -8.11 2.24 3.42
C PHE A 89 -8.60 0.93 4.05
N LEU A 90 -7.70 -0.04 4.29
CA LEU A 90 -8.04 -1.27 5.01
C LEU A 90 -8.51 -0.98 6.44
N ASN A 91 -7.89 -0.01 7.09
CA ASN A 91 -8.20 0.36 8.46
C ASN A 91 -9.58 1.02 8.60
N GLY A 92 -9.97 1.83 7.61
CA GLY A 92 -11.23 2.55 7.58
C GLY A 92 -12.45 1.69 7.21
N VAL A 93 -12.26 0.65 6.39
CA VAL A 93 -13.36 -0.15 5.82
C VAL A 93 -13.51 -1.53 6.48
N CYS A 94 -12.42 -2.25 6.71
CA CYS A 94 -12.48 -3.67 7.01
C CYS A 94 -12.64 -3.96 8.52
N THR A 95 -13.45 -4.97 8.84
CA THR A 95 -13.69 -5.44 10.21
C THR A 95 -12.86 -6.66 10.60
N ASN A 96 -12.30 -7.35 9.61
CA ASN A 96 -11.52 -8.57 9.76
C ASN A 96 -10.39 -8.58 8.73
N MET A 97 -9.27 -9.20 9.09
CA MET A 97 -8.08 -9.32 8.23
C MET A 97 -7.79 -10.78 7.92
N MET A 98 -7.52 -11.06 6.65
CA MET A 98 -7.11 -12.36 6.15
C MET A 98 -5.66 -12.27 5.67
N HIS A 99 -4.74 -12.81 6.46
CA HIS A 99 -3.31 -12.77 6.16
C HIS A 99 -2.87 -14.05 5.46
N LEU A 100 -2.44 -13.94 4.20
CA LEU A 100 -1.82 -15.04 3.47
C LEU A 100 -0.34 -15.16 3.88
N THR A 101 -0.02 -16.19 4.64
CA THR A 101 1.34 -16.46 5.11
C THR A 101 2.24 -17.06 4.02
N HIS A 102 3.56 -16.98 4.17
CA HIS A 102 4.56 -17.60 3.29
C HIS A 102 4.34 -19.10 3.06
N LYS A 103 3.75 -19.78 4.05
CA LYS A 103 3.38 -21.20 3.98
C LYS A 103 2.06 -21.45 3.24
N ARG A 104 1.56 -20.45 2.52
CA ARG A 104 0.30 -20.48 1.76
C ARG A 104 -0.92 -20.82 2.63
N LYS A 105 -0.88 -20.44 3.91
CA LYS A 105 -2.00 -20.57 4.85
C LYS A 105 -2.65 -19.21 5.07
N LEU A 106 -3.97 -19.19 5.09
CA LEU A 106 -4.74 -18.02 5.51
C LEU A 106 -4.93 -18.04 7.03
N VAL A 107 -4.49 -16.97 7.69
CA VAL A 107 -4.74 -16.75 9.11
C VAL A 107 -5.70 -15.58 9.26
N TYR A 108 -6.71 -15.75 10.12
CA TYR A 108 -7.78 -14.79 10.32
C TYR A 108 -7.52 -13.99 11.59
N TYR A 109 -7.69 -12.68 11.50
CA TYR A 109 -7.60 -11.75 12.62
C TYR A 109 -8.89 -10.93 12.68
N GLY A 110 -9.43 -10.77 13.88
CA GLY A 110 -10.54 -9.85 14.12
C GLY A 110 -10.04 -8.43 14.33
N GLY A 111 -10.79 -7.45 13.82
CA GLY A 111 -10.43 -6.05 13.89
C GLY A 111 -9.86 -5.50 12.58
N ASN A 112 -9.47 -4.23 12.66
CA ASN A 112 -8.92 -3.47 11.55
C ASN A 112 -7.43 -3.80 11.32
N TYR A 113 -6.80 -3.10 10.38
CA TYR A 113 -5.41 -3.35 10.00
C TYR A 113 -4.44 -3.14 11.18
N ASP A 114 -4.63 -2.10 11.99
CA ASP A 114 -3.76 -1.80 13.13
C ASP A 114 -3.80 -2.91 14.18
N MET A 115 -4.99 -3.41 14.50
CA MET A 115 -5.16 -4.54 15.42
C MET A 115 -4.47 -5.79 14.87
N PHE A 116 -4.62 -6.06 13.57
CA PHE A 116 -3.94 -7.17 12.92
C PHE A 116 -2.41 -7.06 13.06
N VAL A 117 -1.82 -5.92 12.74
CA VAL A 117 -0.36 -5.71 12.82
C VAL A 117 0.13 -5.94 14.25
N LYS A 118 -0.57 -5.35 15.23
CA LYS A 118 -0.23 -5.50 16.64
C LYS A 118 -0.31 -6.97 17.10
N THR A 119 -1.42 -7.66 16.81
CA THR A 119 -1.61 -9.06 17.20
C THR A 119 -0.63 -9.99 16.49
N LYS A 120 -0.31 -9.74 15.21
CA LYS A 120 0.73 -10.47 14.47
C LYS A 120 2.08 -10.32 15.18
N GLN A 121 2.48 -9.10 15.49
CA GLN A 121 3.76 -8.82 16.16
C GLN A 121 3.84 -9.46 17.56
N GLU A 122 2.78 -9.40 18.36
CA GLU A 122 2.72 -10.04 19.67
C GLU A 122 2.87 -11.57 19.57
N ASN A 123 2.17 -12.19 18.62
CA ASN A 123 2.25 -13.63 18.36
C ASN A 123 3.65 -14.05 17.90
N GLU A 124 4.28 -13.27 17.02
CA GLU A 124 5.65 -13.51 16.56
C GLU A 124 6.66 -13.41 17.70
N VAL A 125 6.55 -12.40 18.57
CA VAL A 125 7.42 -12.27 19.76
C VAL A 125 7.25 -13.46 20.70
N ASN A 126 6.02 -13.88 20.95
CA ASN A 126 5.72 -15.01 21.82
C ASN A 126 6.24 -16.33 21.23
N GLN A 127 6.04 -16.55 19.93
CA GLN A 127 6.56 -17.72 19.23
C GLN A 127 8.08 -17.75 19.22
N ALA A 128 8.75 -16.61 18.99
CA ALA A 128 10.20 -16.51 19.01
C ALA A 128 10.78 -16.85 20.39
N LYS A 129 10.17 -16.35 21.47
CA LYS A 129 10.56 -16.68 22.85
C LYS A 129 10.35 -18.17 23.17
N ALA A 130 9.20 -18.72 22.79
CA ALA A 130 8.89 -20.12 23.03
C ALA A 130 9.83 -21.05 22.23
N TYR A 131 10.13 -20.69 20.98
CA TYR A 131 11.13 -21.35 20.15
C TYR A 131 12.52 -21.33 20.82
N ALA A 132 13.01 -20.16 21.25
CA ALA A 132 14.31 -20.04 21.89
C ALA A 132 14.42 -20.91 23.15
N LYS A 133 13.40 -20.87 24.03
CA LYS A 133 13.34 -21.71 25.23
C LYS A 133 13.35 -23.21 24.88
N GLN A 134 12.57 -23.64 23.89
CA GLN A 134 12.55 -25.04 23.47
C GLN A 134 13.91 -25.48 22.92
N GLN A 135 14.59 -24.63 22.14
CA GLN A 135 15.92 -24.94 21.60
C GLN A 135 16.99 -25.01 22.69
N GLU A 136 16.94 -24.14 23.69
CA GLU A 136 17.84 -24.19 24.86
C GLU A 136 17.64 -25.48 25.67
N GLU A 137 16.39 -25.88 25.92
CA GLU A 137 16.06 -27.14 26.61
C GLU A 137 16.58 -28.35 25.82
N ILE A 138 16.34 -28.38 24.51
CA ILE A 138 16.85 -29.44 23.62
C ILE A 138 18.38 -29.47 23.65
N ALA A 139 19.04 -28.31 23.55
CA ALA A 139 20.49 -28.22 23.57
C ALA A 139 21.07 -28.71 24.90
N HIS A 140 20.46 -28.33 26.03
CA HIS A 140 20.87 -28.79 27.35
C HIS A 140 20.71 -30.30 27.52
N ILE A 141 19.58 -30.86 27.07
CA ILE A 141 19.36 -32.31 27.11
C ILE A 141 20.37 -33.04 26.20
N LYS A 142 20.60 -32.56 24.97
CA LYS A 142 21.58 -33.14 24.04
C LYS A 142 23.00 -33.11 24.63
N LYS A 143 23.38 -32.02 25.31
CA LYS A 143 24.66 -31.92 26.02
C LYS A 143 24.78 -32.95 27.15
N PHE A 144 23.71 -33.16 27.93
CA PHE A 144 23.69 -34.20 28.96
C PHE A 144 23.84 -35.61 28.37
N ILE A 145 23.12 -35.91 27.29
CA ILE A 145 23.20 -37.20 26.59
C ILE A 145 24.63 -37.43 26.07
N ALA A 146 25.24 -36.42 25.47
CA ALA A 146 26.63 -36.49 24.99
C ALA A 146 27.65 -36.66 26.13
N SER A 147 27.38 -36.10 27.30
CA SER A 147 28.25 -36.23 28.49
C SER A 147 28.13 -37.57 29.23
N ALA A 148 27.12 -38.38 28.90
CA ALA A 148 26.92 -39.68 29.52
C ALA A 148 28.00 -40.65 29.01
N GLY A 149 29.01 -40.91 29.85
CA GLY A 149 30.05 -41.91 29.58
C GLY A 149 29.53 -43.35 29.72
N THR A 150 30.36 -44.27 30.20
CA THR A 150 30.04 -45.70 30.25
C THR A 150 29.24 -46.14 31.49
N TYR A 151 29.07 -45.27 32.48
CA TYR A 151 28.36 -45.60 33.73
C TYR A 151 26.89 -45.96 33.47
N ALA A 152 26.50 -47.19 33.82
CA ALA A 152 25.19 -47.77 33.51
C ALA A 152 23.99 -46.90 33.93
N ASN A 153 24.07 -46.24 35.11
CA ASN A 153 23.02 -45.35 35.59
C ASN A 153 22.88 -44.08 34.73
N LEU A 154 24.00 -43.47 34.32
CA LEU A 154 24.03 -42.29 33.45
C LEU A 154 23.55 -42.63 32.04
N VAL A 155 23.92 -43.78 31.50
CA VAL A 155 23.43 -44.28 30.19
C VAL A 155 21.91 -44.50 30.20
N ARG A 156 21.37 -45.08 31.28
CA ARG A 156 19.93 -45.27 31.44
C ARG A 156 19.19 -43.93 31.49
N GLN A 157 19.73 -42.95 32.21
CA GLN A 157 19.17 -41.59 32.26
C GLN A 157 19.24 -40.90 30.89
N ALA A 158 20.36 -41.01 30.18
CA ALA A 158 20.52 -40.46 28.83
C ALA A 158 19.51 -41.06 27.84
N LYS A 159 19.30 -42.39 27.84
CA LYS A 159 18.25 -43.05 27.05
C LYS A 159 16.85 -42.54 27.38
N SER A 160 16.55 -42.31 28.67
CA SER A 160 15.27 -41.75 29.08
C SER A 160 15.07 -40.32 28.55
N LYS A 161 16.11 -39.48 28.57
CA LYS A 161 16.05 -38.12 28.05
C LYS A 161 16.00 -38.06 26.53
N GLN A 162 16.64 -39.00 25.83
CA GLN A 162 16.52 -39.13 24.38
C GLN A 162 15.07 -39.38 23.98
N LYS A 163 14.37 -40.28 24.66
CA LYS A 163 12.93 -40.51 24.43
C LYS A 163 12.06 -39.26 24.63
N ILE A 164 12.46 -38.35 25.52
CA ILE A 164 11.75 -37.07 25.71
C ILE A 164 11.92 -36.19 24.48
N ILE A 165 13.14 -36.08 23.93
CA ILE A 165 13.40 -35.34 22.69
C ILE A 165 12.61 -35.97 21.53
N ASP A 166 12.70 -37.29 21.36
CA ASP A 166 12.01 -38.00 20.27
C ASP A 166 10.49 -37.75 20.33
N LYS A 167 9.93 -37.75 21.54
CA LYS A 167 8.50 -37.44 21.76
C LYS A 167 8.17 -35.98 21.46
N MET A 168 9.06 -35.04 21.79
CA MET A 168 8.90 -33.61 21.46
C MET A 168 8.95 -33.39 19.95
N GLU A 169 9.87 -34.05 19.24
CA GLU A 169 10.00 -33.98 17.79
C GLU A 169 8.76 -34.59 17.10
N ALA A 170 8.28 -35.74 17.58
CA ALA A 170 7.06 -36.37 17.08
C ALA A 170 5.79 -35.54 17.30
N ALA A 171 5.74 -34.72 18.36
CA ALA A 171 4.62 -33.81 18.63
C ALA A 171 4.65 -32.53 17.77
N GLY A 172 5.75 -32.30 17.04
CA GLY A 172 5.99 -31.07 16.30
C GLY A 172 6.70 -30.03 17.15
N LEU A 173 7.92 -29.66 16.76
CA LEU A 173 8.66 -28.58 17.40
C LEU A 173 8.00 -27.23 17.10
N ILE A 174 8.18 -26.28 18.00
CA ILE A 174 7.82 -24.89 17.75
C ILE A 174 8.62 -24.44 16.55
N GLU A 175 7.95 -23.82 15.60
CA GLU A 175 8.59 -23.33 14.40
C GLU A 175 9.30 -22.02 14.68
N LYS A 176 10.47 -21.83 14.06
CA LYS A 176 11.15 -20.55 14.07
C LYS A 176 10.27 -19.51 13.35
N VAL A 177 10.16 -18.33 13.91
CA VAL A 177 9.52 -17.19 13.23
C VAL A 177 10.35 -16.82 12.02
N GLU A 178 9.74 -16.89 10.83
CA GLU A 178 10.30 -16.36 9.60
C GLU A 178 10.15 -14.85 9.63
N GLN A 179 11.25 -14.13 9.82
CA GLN A 179 11.23 -12.68 9.70
C GLN A 179 11.23 -12.33 8.22
N GLU A 180 10.26 -11.52 7.80
CA GLU A 180 10.29 -10.86 6.50
C GLU A 180 11.59 -10.05 6.42
N ALA A 181 12.29 -10.15 5.29
CA ALA A 181 13.50 -9.37 5.08
C ALA A 181 13.13 -7.89 5.20
N ALA A 182 13.65 -7.20 6.21
CA ALA A 182 13.38 -5.79 6.40
C ALA A 182 13.92 -5.03 5.18
N PHE A 183 13.01 -4.59 4.30
CA PHE A 183 13.37 -3.74 3.19
C PHE A 183 13.72 -2.36 3.75
N LYS A 184 15.01 -2.10 3.91
CA LYS A 184 15.49 -0.78 4.32
C LYS A 184 15.62 0.09 3.08
N PHE A 185 14.66 0.98 2.90
CA PHE A 185 14.73 2.04 1.90
C PHE A 185 15.32 3.29 2.54
N SER A 186 16.49 3.72 2.07
CA SER A 186 17.14 4.93 2.55
C SER A 186 17.67 5.72 1.37
N PHE A 187 17.44 7.03 1.38
CA PHE A 187 18.12 7.95 0.50
C PHE A 187 19.49 8.31 1.07
N THR A 188 20.44 8.61 0.18
CA THR A 188 21.75 9.11 0.56
C THR A 188 21.63 10.55 1.04
N ASP A 189 22.32 10.90 2.13
CA ASP A 189 22.39 12.30 2.56
C ASP A 189 23.09 13.14 1.48
N VAL A 190 22.49 14.28 1.16
CA VAL A 190 23.00 15.24 0.15
C VAL A 190 23.49 16.51 0.84
N PRO A 191 24.59 17.13 0.35
CA PRO A 191 25.04 18.42 0.87
C PRO A 191 23.95 19.47 0.63
N LYS A 192 23.74 20.38 1.61
CA LYS A 192 22.74 21.44 1.48
C LYS A 192 23.10 22.37 0.33
N LEU A 193 22.11 22.61 -0.54
CA LEU A 193 22.17 23.62 -1.59
C LEU A 193 21.62 24.94 -1.06
N PRO A 194 22.19 26.10 -1.45
CA PRO A 194 21.63 27.39 -1.10
C PRO A 194 20.28 27.60 -1.80
N PRO A 195 19.28 28.20 -1.12
CA PRO A 195 18.01 28.57 -1.75
C PRO A 195 18.17 29.65 -2.85
N PRO A 196 17.25 29.71 -3.84
CA PRO A 196 16.19 28.73 -4.12
C PRO A 196 16.76 27.49 -4.84
N VAL A 197 16.32 26.29 -4.44
CA VAL A 197 16.76 25.05 -5.10
C VAL A 197 16.06 24.89 -6.45
N MET A 198 14.75 25.16 -6.49
CA MET A 198 13.96 25.26 -7.70
C MET A 198 12.87 26.32 -7.54
N ALA A 199 12.69 27.17 -8.55
CA ALA A 199 11.67 28.21 -8.56
C ALA A 199 10.98 28.31 -9.94
N PHE A 200 9.66 28.29 -9.95
CA PHE A 200 8.79 28.57 -11.08
C PHE A 200 8.40 30.04 -10.99
N GLN A 201 8.64 30.79 -12.06
CA GLN A 201 8.31 32.22 -12.17
C GLN A 201 7.42 32.45 -13.38
N ASP A 202 6.20 32.93 -13.13
CA ASP A 202 5.16 33.19 -14.12
C ASP A 202 4.93 32.03 -15.11
N VAL A 203 5.02 30.78 -14.64
CA VAL A 203 5.00 29.62 -15.55
C VAL A 203 3.59 29.35 -16.05
N SER A 204 3.43 29.37 -17.38
CA SER A 204 2.21 28.92 -18.07
C SER A 204 2.54 27.75 -18.99
N PHE A 205 1.63 26.78 -19.12
CA PHE A 205 1.86 25.60 -19.96
C PHE A 205 0.58 25.05 -20.59
N ALA A 206 0.63 24.85 -21.91
CA ALA A 206 -0.35 24.13 -22.71
C ALA A 206 0.36 23.12 -23.63
N TYR A 207 -0.19 21.91 -23.78
CA TYR A 207 0.42 20.87 -24.62
C TYR A 207 0.45 21.22 -26.12
N ASP A 208 -0.57 21.91 -26.60
CA ASP A 208 -0.73 22.38 -27.99
C ASP A 208 -0.21 23.81 -28.17
N GLY A 209 0.32 24.43 -27.11
CA GLY A 209 0.72 25.84 -27.09
C GLY A 209 -0.44 26.84 -27.12
N ASN A 210 -1.70 26.38 -27.06
CA ASN A 210 -2.85 27.27 -27.08
C ASN A 210 -3.13 27.85 -25.68
N PRO A 211 -3.12 29.19 -25.49
CA PRO A 211 -3.41 29.82 -24.20
C PRO A 211 -4.78 29.46 -23.60
N ASP A 212 -5.76 29.16 -24.45
CA ASP A 212 -7.11 28.75 -24.02
C ASP A 212 -7.12 27.36 -23.38
N HIS A 213 -6.14 26.52 -23.72
CA HIS A 213 -5.98 25.16 -23.21
C HIS A 213 -4.86 25.04 -22.17
N CYS A 214 -4.41 26.17 -21.59
CA CYS A 214 -3.41 26.17 -20.53
C CYS A 214 -3.87 25.32 -19.33
N LEU A 215 -3.03 24.34 -18.98
CA LEU A 215 -3.14 23.57 -17.75
C LEU A 215 -2.67 24.39 -16.55
N TYR A 216 -1.64 25.22 -16.75
CA TYR A 216 -1.10 26.13 -15.75
C TYR A 216 -1.08 27.55 -16.32
N ARG A 217 -1.40 28.53 -15.46
CA ARG A 217 -1.37 29.96 -15.78
C ARG A 217 -0.68 30.69 -14.63
N ASN A 218 0.39 31.42 -14.94
CA ASN A 218 1.16 32.24 -13.99
C ASN A 218 1.51 31.50 -12.69
N LEU A 219 2.02 30.27 -12.82
CA LEU A 219 2.38 29.43 -11.68
C LEU A 219 3.66 29.96 -11.01
N GLU A 220 3.53 30.35 -9.75
CA GLU A 220 4.62 30.69 -8.82
C GLU A 220 4.79 29.56 -7.80
N LEU A 221 5.96 28.92 -7.80
CA LEU A 221 6.25 27.78 -6.90
C LEU A 221 7.74 27.76 -6.58
N ALA A 222 8.10 27.67 -5.31
CA ALA A 222 9.49 27.47 -4.88
C ALA A 222 9.62 26.18 -4.07
N VAL A 223 10.73 25.47 -4.25
CA VAL A 223 11.09 24.25 -3.51
C VAL A 223 12.49 24.44 -2.94
N ASP A 224 12.63 24.13 -1.65
CA ASP A 224 13.89 24.17 -0.90
C ASP A 224 14.32 22.77 -0.44
N MET A 225 15.57 22.61 0.03
CA MET A 225 16.12 21.31 0.45
C MET A 225 15.32 20.60 1.55
N ASP A 226 14.69 21.37 2.45
CA ASP A 226 13.94 20.84 3.58
C ASP A 226 12.42 20.72 3.28
N SER A 227 12.01 20.97 2.02
CA SER A 227 10.61 20.94 1.60
C SER A 227 10.07 19.51 1.47
N ARG A 228 8.88 19.26 2.01
CA ARG A 228 8.08 18.05 1.75
C ARG A 228 6.79 18.45 1.05
N VAL A 229 6.75 18.27 -0.26
CA VAL A 229 5.63 18.72 -1.10
C VAL A 229 4.83 17.52 -1.59
N ALA A 230 3.52 17.53 -1.36
CA ALA A 230 2.58 16.56 -1.92
C ALA A 230 1.73 17.26 -3.00
N LEU A 231 1.70 16.69 -4.20
CA LEU A 231 0.85 17.17 -5.29
C LEU A 231 -0.49 16.42 -5.28
N VAL A 232 -1.56 17.12 -4.91
CA VAL A 232 -2.92 16.57 -4.87
C VAL A 232 -3.80 17.19 -5.95
N GLY A 233 -4.87 16.49 -6.32
CA GLY A 233 -5.84 16.94 -7.30
C GLY A 233 -6.40 15.78 -8.13
N PRO A 234 -7.41 16.03 -8.97
CA PRO A 234 -8.07 14.98 -9.74
C PRO A 234 -7.16 14.40 -10.83
N ASN A 235 -7.52 13.22 -11.33
CA ASN A 235 -6.83 12.64 -12.48
C ASN A 235 -6.99 13.49 -13.74
N GLY A 236 -5.87 13.78 -14.40
CA GLY A 236 -5.82 14.68 -15.55
C GLY A 236 -5.62 16.16 -15.21
N ALA A 237 -5.54 16.55 -13.94
CA ALA A 237 -5.29 17.94 -13.52
C ALA A 237 -3.88 18.49 -13.84
N GLY A 238 -3.00 17.67 -14.43
CA GLY A 238 -1.64 18.08 -14.79
C GLY A 238 -0.54 17.71 -13.78
N LYS A 239 -0.84 16.95 -12.70
CA LYS A 239 0.18 16.56 -11.69
C LYS A 239 1.48 16.00 -12.29
N SER A 240 1.36 15.02 -13.19
CA SER A 240 2.52 14.46 -13.91
C SER A 240 3.16 15.47 -14.87
N THR A 241 2.38 16.38 -15.44
CA THR A 241 2.88 17.48 -16.28
C THR A 241 3.76 18.43 -15.46
N LEU A 242 3.39 18.73 -14.20
CA LEU A 242 4.21 19.55 -13.31
C LEU A 242 5.53 18.86 -12.99
N LEU A 243 5.53 17.56 -12.68
CA LEU A 243 6.76 16.81 -12.47
C LEU A 243 7.66 16.77 -13.71
N LYS A 244 7.07 16.68 -14.91
CA LYS A 244 7.82 16.74 -16.17
C LYS A 244 8.42 18.12 -16.45
N LEU A 245 7.71 19.19 -16.09
CA LEU A 245 8.26 20.55 -16.10
C LEU A 245 9.42 20.67 -15.09
N MET A 246 9.25 20.11 -13.88
CA MET A 246 10.31 20.04 -12.86
C MET A 246 11.52 19.23 -13.31
N ASP A 247 11.41 18.26 -14.22
CA ASP A 247 12.51 17.44 -14.74
C ASP A 247 13.08 17.95 -16.08
N ASN A 248 12.58 19.08 -16.60
CA ASN A 248 12.91 19.59 -17.95
C ASN A 248 12.53 18.63 -19.11
N GLU A 249 11.65 17.64 -18.89
CA GLU A 249 11.07 16.86 -19.99
C GLU A 249 10.11 17.70 -20.84
N LEU A 250 9.50 18.72 -20.23
CA LEU A 250 8.63 19.68 -20.89
C LEU A 250 9.19 21.09 -20.70
N VAL A 251 8.99 21.94 -21.71
CA VAL A 251 9.34 23.36 -21.68
C VAL A 251 8.08 24.16 -21.42
N PRO A 252 8.07 25.12 -20.48
CA PRO A 252 6.92 25.99 -20.26
C PRO A 252 6.62 26.82 -21.52
N THR A 253 5.34 27.11 -21.76
CA THR A 253 4.91 27.96 -22.88
C THR A 253 5.27 29.42 -22.60
N GLU A 254 5.11 29.86 -21.36
CA GLU A 254 5.52 31.18 -20.87
C GLU A 254 6.15 31.05 -19.47
N GLY A 255 6.88 32.08 -19.05
CA GLY A 255 7.60 32.09 -17.78
C GLY A 255 8.90 31.30 -17.82
N ARG A 256 9.49 31.04 -16.64
CA ARG A 256 10.76 30.31 -16.52
C ARG A 256 10.83 29.46 -15.26
N ILE A 257 11.54 28.34 -15.38
CA ILE A 257 11.86 27.45 -14.26
C ILE A 257 13.35 27.59 -13.97
N GLN A 258 13.68 28.18 -12.82
CA GLN A 258 15.05 28.28 -12.32
C GLN A 258 15.37 27.06 -11.46
N LYS A 259 16.53 26.45 -11.69
CA LYS A 259 17.05 25.33 -10.89
C LYS A 259 18.47 25.65 -10.48
N HIS A 260 18.83 25.29 -9.25
CA HIS A 260 20.22 25.36 -8.81
C HIS A 260 21.08 24.45 -9.71
N THR A 261 22.24 24.94 -10.18
CA THR A 261 23.08 24.24 -11.18
C THR A 261 23.58 22.88 -10.71
N SER A 262 23.80 22.71 -9.40
CA SER A 262 24.21 21.45 -8.78
C SER A 262 23.04 20.54 -8.38
N LEU A 263 21.78 20.94 -8.63
CA LEU A 263 20.62 20.11 -8.32
C LEU A 263 20.59 18.88 -9.23
N LYS A 264 20.47 17.70 -8.62
CA LYS A 264 20.19 16.44 -9.31
C LYS A 264 18.80 15.99 -8.90
N LEU A 265 17.95 15.75 -9.90
CA LEU A 265 16.62 15.20 -9.70
C LEU A 265 16.64 13.73 -10.08
N GLU A 266 16.07 12.91 -9.22
CA GLU A 266 15.83 11.51 -9.51
C GLU A 266 14.32 11.30 -9.45
N VAL A 267 13.74 10.92 -10.59
CA VAL A 267 12.34 10.48 -10.67
C VAL A 267 12.39 8.95 -10.72
N PRO A 268 11.99 8.24 -9.64
CA PRO A 268 11.96 6.79 -9.66
C PRO A 268 10.94 6.35 -10.71
N ARG A 269 11.42 5.93 -11.89
CA ARG A 269 10.57 5.32 -12.90
C ARG A 269 10.32 3.89 -12.46
N GLY A 270 9.21 3.67 -11.75
CA GLY A 270 8.77 2.33 -11.39
C GLY A 270 8.60 1.48 -12.65
N ARG A 271 9.53 0.55 -12.89
CA ARG A 271 9.23 -0.64 -13.69
C ARG A 271 8.50 -1.59 -12.73
N TYR A 272 7.18 -1.53 -12.78
CA TYR A 272 6.34 -2.63 -12.30
C TYR A 272 6.43 -3.80 -13.29
#